data_AF-A0A6P5GML7-F1
#
_entry.id   AF-A0A6P5GML7-F1
#
_cell.length_a   1.000
_cell.length_b   1.000
_cell.length_c   1.000
_cell.angle_alpha   90.00
_cell.angle_beta   90.00
_cell.angle_gamma   90.00
#
_symmetry.space_group_name_H-M   'P 1'
#
loop_
_entity.id
_entity.type
_entity.pdbx_description
1 polymer ?
#
loop_
_entity_poly.entity_id
_entity_poly.type
_entity_poly.pdbx_seq_one_letter_code
_entity_poly.pdbx_strand_id
1 'polypeptide(L)'
;MLHPLYFFGASHNPTAEASSWLPPLPLSFKYHTIHFPTNKKSILYFFLLSIAMATTQLILLTLLLAFSFTLHHLAVEAHEEVEHQLASKGARTLLATMDCNSACSGRCQLSSRLNYCMRACKTCCARCSCVPPGTSGNYDQCPCYASLTTRSSKKKCP
;
A
#
# COMPACT_ATOMS: atom_id res chain seq x y z
N MET A 1 -56.39 15.93 -13.68
CA MET A 1 -55.68 15.11 -12.67
C MET A 1 -54.71 16.04 -11.94
N LEU A 2 -55.19 16.99 -11.13
CA LEU A 2 -55.49 16.93 -9.68
C LEU A 2 -54.40 16.26 -8.80
N HIS A 3 -53.76 17.12 -7.99
CA HIS A 3 -52.92 17.00 -6.77
C HIS A 3 -53.46 16.04 -5.67
N PRO A 4 -52.79 15.77 -4.50
CA PRO A 4 -51.85 16.62 -3.72
C PRO A 4 -50.62 15.91 -3.08
N LEU A 5 -49.49 16.60 -2.85
CA LEU A 5 -49.03 17.20 -1.56
C LEU A 5 -49.44 16.43 -0.30
N TYR A 6 -48.47 15.93 0.49
CA TYR A 6 -48.48 16.03 1.96
C TYR A 6 -47.06 16.00 2.55
N PHE A 7 -46.71 17.14 3.14
CA PHE A 7 -45.73 17.35 4.19
C PHE A 7 -46.19 16.65 5.47
N PHE A 8 -45.27 16.09 6.27
CA PHE A 8 -45.30 16.23 7.74
C PHE A 8 -43.90 15.98 8.29
N GLY A 9 -43.33 17.03 8.90
CA GLY A 9 -42.13 16.91 9.73
C GLY A 9 -42.47 16.37 11.12
N ALA A 10 -41.45 15.88 11.80
CA ALA A 10 -41.46 15.73 13.25
C ALA A 10 -40.05 16.00 13.79
N SER A 11 -39.89 17.22 14.28
CA SER A 11 -38.86 17.63 15.21
C SER A 11 -39.21 17.08 16.58
N HIS A 12 -38.32 16.30 17.22
CA HIS A 12 -38.35 16.07 18.66
C HIS A 12 -36.93 15.84 19.20
N ASN A 13 -36.39 16.90 19.80
CA ASN A 13 -35.57 16.90 21.01
C ASN A 13 -36.37 17.78 22.01
N PRO A 14 -36.19 17.78 23.35
CA PRO A 14 -35.48 16.89 24.29
C PRO A 14 -36.41 16.34 25.39
N THR A 15 -35.97 15.35 26.17
CA THR A 15 -36.12 15.31 27.64
C THR A 15 -35.50 14.03 28.22
N ALA A 16 -34.56 14.27 29.14
CA ALA A 16 -34.20 13.47 30.30
C ALA A 16 -34.67 12.00 30.38
N GLU A 17 -33.69 11.09 30.35
CA GLU A 17 -33.64 9.96 31.28
C GLU A 17 -32.16 9.66 31.60
N ALA A 18 -31.68 10.35 32.64
CA ALA A 18 -30.58 9.90 33.46
C ALA A 18 -31.05 8.74 34.35
N SER A 19 -30.12 7.85 34.74
CA SER A 19 -30.26 6.64 35.58
C SER A 19 -30.38 5.34 34.76
N SER A 20 -29.46 4.38 34.82
CA SER A 20 -29.22 3.58 36.03
C SER A 20 -28.13 2.50 35.82
N TRP A 21 -27.02 2.81 35.15
CA TRP A 21 -25.87 1.89 35.08
C TRP A 21 -24.59 2.53 35.62
N LEU A 22 -24.55 2.75 36.94
CA LEU A 22 -23.27 2.77 37.65
C LEU A 22 -23.24 1.57 38.62
N PRO A 23 -22.24 0.68 38.51
CA PRO A 23 -21.95 -0.27 39.58
C PRO A 23 -21.49 0.48 40.84
N PRO A 24 -21.83 0.00 42.05
CA PRO A 24 -21.35 0.60 43.29
C PRO A 24 -19.82 0.41 43.38
N LEU A 25 -19.10 1.52 43.32
CA LEU A 25 -17.66 1.56 43.63
C LEU A 25 -17.48 1.30 45.13
N PRO A 26 -16.66 0.32 45.54
CA PRO A 26 -16.34 0.11 46.94
C PRO A 26 -15.50 1.29 47.46
N LEU A 27 -16.08 1.98 48.44
CA LEU A 27 -15.43 2.92 49.34
C LEU A 27 -14.38 2.18 50.18
N SER A 28 -13.16 2.11 49.66
CA SER A 28 -11.90 2.15 50.43
C SER A 28 -10.73 2.10 49.47
N PHE A 29 -10.56 3.14 48.65
CA PHE A 29 -9.22 3.48 48.19
C PHE A 29 -8.46 3.95 49.41
N LYS A 30 -7.72 3.03 50.03
CA LYS A 30 -6.69 3.34 51.00
C LYS A 30 -5.67 4.16 50.22
N TYR A 31 -5.83 5.48 50.26
CA TYR A 31 -4.81 6.41 49.79
C TYR A 31 -3.56 6.05 50.55
N HIS A 32 -2.65 5.36 49.88
CA HIS A 32 -1.35 5.02 50.42
C HIS A 32 -0.69 6.36 50.67
N THR A 33 -0.64 6.76 51.94
CA THR A 33 0.09 7.95 52.39
C THR A 33 1.53 7.75 51.95
N ILE A 34 1.92 8.45 50.87
CA ILE A 34 3.29 8.47 50.37
C ILE A 34 4.11 9.08 51.50
N HIS A 35 4.87 8.22 52.18
CA HIS A 35 5.73 8.61 53.28
C HIS A 35 6.85 9.49 52.70
N PHE A 36 6.70 10.81 52.80
CA PHE A 36 7.70 11.77 52.32
C PHE A 36 8.99 11.59 53.14
N PRO A 37 10.12 11.21 52.52
CA PRO A 37 11.37 11.08 53.25
C PRO A 37 11.82 12.47 53.70
N THR A 38 11.92 12.71 55.00
CA THR A 38 12.35 13.99 55.62
C THR A 38 13.84 14.30 55.40
N ASN A 39 14.57 13.43 54.70
CA ASN A 39 16.00 13.56 54.45
C ASN A 39 16.28 14.16 53.07
N LYS A 40 16.95 15.32 53.04
CA LYS A 40 17.33 16.06 51.82
C LYS A 40 18.08 15.18 50.80
N LYS A 41 18.87 14.19 51.24
CA LYS A 41 19.59 13.28 50.33
C LYS A 41 18.64 12.29 49.67
N SER A 42 17.66 11.76 50.39
CA SER A 42 16.69 10.79 49.86
C SER A 42 15.77 11.45 48.83
N ILE A 43 15.34 12.69 49.07
CA ILE A 43 14.58 13.49 48.09
C ILE A 43 15.39 13.67 46.80
N LEU A 44 16.67 14.04 46.91
CA LEU A 44 17.56 14.21 45.75
C LEU A 44 17.72 12.89 44.95
N TYR A 45 17.85 11.74 45.62
CA TYR A 45 17.91 10.44 44.94
C TYR A 45 16.63 10.08 44.19
N PHE A 46 15.46 10.36 44.76
CA PHE A 46 14.19 10.13 44.07
C PHE A 46 14.04 11.00 42.82
N PHE A 47 14.45 12.27 42.89
CA PHE A 47 14.47 13.16 41.73
C PHE A 47 15.48 12.71 40.67
N LEU A 48 16.68 12.27 41.07
CA LEU A 48 17.68 11.75 40.12
C LEU A 48 17.21 10.46 39.45
N LEU A 49 16.54 9.57 40.18
CA LEU A 49 16.02 8.30 39.64
C LEU A 49 14.85 8.54 38.68
N SER A 50 13.94 9.48 39.00
CA SER A 50 12.83 9.83 38.11
C SER A 50 13.33 10.50 36.83
N ILE A 51 14.32 11.38 36.92
CA ILE A 51 14.99 11.97 35.76
C ILE A 51 15.67 10.89 34.93
N ALA A 52 16.40 9.95 35.55
CA ALA A 52 17.06 8.85 34.83
C ALA A 52 16.06 7.91 34.12
N MET A 53 14.92 7.61 34.74
CA MET A 53 13.86 6.82 34.09
C MET A 53 13.22 7.59 32.92
N ALA A 54 12.98 8.89 33.06
CA ALA A 54 12.43 9.69 31.98
C ALA A 54 13.41 9.84 30.81
N THR A 55 14.70 10.05 31.08
CA THR A 55 15.72 10.17 30.03
C THR A 55 15.97 8.85 29.32
N THR A 56 15.99 7.72 30.04
CA THR A 56 16.11 6.39 29.41
C THR A 56 14.92 6.09 28.48
N GLN A 57 13.70 6.41 28.89
CA GLN A 57 12.51 6.27 28.03
C GLN A 57 12.59 7.18 26.79
N LEU A 58 13.03 8.44 26.96
CA LEU A 58 13.20 9.37 25.85
C LEU A 58 14.27 8.89 24.86
N ILE A 59 15.39 8.35 25.35
CA ILE A 59 16.46 7.79 24.51
C ILE A 59 15.98 6.54 23.75
N LEU A 60 15.22 5.65 24.40
CA LEU A 60 14.66 4.48 23.72
C LEU A 60 13.69 4.89 22.60
N LEU A 61 12.84 5.89 22.85
CA LEU A 61 11.90 6.39 21.84
C LEU A 61 12.63 7.02 20.64
N THR A 62 13.69 7.81 20.87
CA THR A 62 14.47 8.40 19.77
C THR A 62 15.21 7.34 18.96
N LEU A 63 15.77 6.31 19.60
CA LEU A 63 16.42 5.19 18.92
C LEU A 63 15.44 4.39 18.06
N LEU A 64 14.22 4.14 18.55
CA LEU A 64 13.18 3.44 17.79
C LEU A 64 12.73 4.22 16.56
N LEU A 65 12.54 5.54 16.69
CA LEU A 65 12.19 6.41 15.56
C LEU A 65 13.32 6.49 14.53
N ALA A 66 14.56 6.62 14.98
CA ALA A 66 15.74 6.63 14.10
C ALA A 66 15.87 5.30 13.35
N PHE A 67 15.73 4.16 14.04
CA PHE A 67 15.77 2.84 13.41
C PHE A 67 14.67 2.67 12.37
N SER A 68 13.44 3.08 12.71
CA SER A 68 12.30 3.04 11.78
C SER A 68 12.55 3.87 10.51
N PHE A 69 13.12 5.07 10.66
CA PHE A 69 13.48 5.93 9.53
C PHE A 69 14.60 5.32 8.68
N THR A 70 15.64 4.75 9.30
CA THR A 70 16.72 4.06 8.57
C THR A 70 16.23 2.84 7.81
N LEU A 71 15.31 2.04 8.37
CA LEU A 71 14.69 0.92 7.65
C LEU A 71 13.85 1.40 6.47
N HIS A 72 13.14 2.51 6.61
CA HIS A 72 12.38 3.12 5.51
C HIS A 72 13.31 3.59 4.40
N HIS A 73 14.42 4.25 4.74
CA HIS A 73 15.41 4.71 3.75
C HIS A 73 16.06 3.53 3.02
N LEU A 74 16.44 2.47 3.74
CA LEU A 74 16.96 1.23 3.14
C LEU A 74 15.92 0.54 2.24
N ALA A 75 14.63 0.57 2.62
CA ALA A 75 13.55 0.06 1.78
C ALA A 75 13.32 0.93 0.53
N VAL A 76 13.56 2.25 0.62
CA VAL A 76 13.47 3.19 -0.50
C VAL A 76 14.69 3.07 -1.43
N GLU A 77 15.90 2.86 -0.91
CA GLU A 77 17.11 2.63 -1.71
C GLU A 77 17.06 1.28 -2.45
N ALA A 78 16.45 0.25 -1.86
CA ALA A 78 16.15 -1.01 -2.56
C ALA A 78 15.15 -0.82 -3.73
N HIS A 79 14.52 0.35 -3.84
CA HIS A 79 13.61 0.70 -4.91
C HIS A 79 14.29 1.37 -6.12
N GLU A 80 15.54 1.87 -6.00
CA GLU A 80 16.17 2.66 -7.08
C GLU A 80 17.06 1.83 -8.04
N GLU A 81 17.52 0.63 -7.68
CA GLU A 81 18.12 -0.30 -8.66
C GLU A 81 17.11 -1.26 -9.32
N VAL A 82 15.82 -1.03 -9.12
CA VAL A 82 14.76 -1.96 -9.53
C VAL A 82 13.76 -1.35 -10.52
N GLU A 83 13.68 -0.03 -10.72
CA GLU A 83 12.78 0.58 -11.71
C GLU A 83 13.12 0.20 -13.16
N HIS A 84 14.39 -0.03 -13.51
CA HIS A 84 14.75 -0.43 -14.88
C HIS A 84 14.74 -1.94 -15.13
N GLN A 85 14.58 -2.78 -14.10
CA GLN A 85 14.51 -4.25 -14.26
C GLN A 85 13.20 -4.87 -13.75
N LEU A 86 12.34 -4.11 -13.05
CA LEU A 86 11.05 -4.58 -12.52
C LEU A 86 9.84 -4.07 -13.30
N ALA A 87 9.97 -3.09 -14.19
CA ALA A 87 9.00 -2.95 -15.27
C ALA A 87 8.98 -4.19 -16.19
N SER A 88 10.07 -4.97 -16.23
CA SER A 88 10.18 -6.21 -17.02
C SER A 88 9.93 -7.51 -16.23
N LYS A 89 9.93 -7.50 -14.89
CA LYS A 89 9.77 -8.72 -14.06
C LYS A 89 8.66 -8.66 -13.00
N GLY A 90 8.16 -7.49 -12.61
CA GLY A 90 7.18 -7.33 -11.51
C GLY A 90 5.72 -7.59 -11.88
N ALA A 91 5.38 -7.58 -13.17
CA ALA A 91 4.04 -7.93 -13.63
C ALA A 91 3.82 -9.45 -13.85
N ARG A 92 4.77 -10.30 -13.42
CA ARG A 92 4.67 -11.76 -13.55
C ARG A 92 4.15 -12.48 -12.31
N THR A 93 3.91 -11.77 -11.20
CA THR A 93 3.66 -12.40 -9.89
C THR A 93 2.22 -12.33 -9.40
N LEU A 94 1.30 -11.81 -10.20
CA LEU A 94 -0.09 -12.26 -10.10
C LEU A 94 -0.55 -12.62 -11.49
N LEU A 95 -1.14 -13.80 -11.58
CA LEU A 95 -1.70 -14.44 -12.75
C LEU A 95 -2.84 -13.60 -13.36
N ALA A 96 -2.55 -12.38 -13.81
CA ALA A 96 -3.39 -11.66 -14.74
C ALA A 96 -3.30 -12.46 -16.03
N THR A 97 -4.31 -13.27 -16.28
CA THR A 97 -4.56 -13.87 -17.59
C THR A 97 -4.75 -12.71 -18.56
N MET A 98 -3.64 -12.21 -19.11
CA MET A 98 -3.72 -11.14 -20.09
C MET A 98 -4.47 -11.66 -21.31
N ASP A 99 -5.44 -10.89 -21.78
CA ASP A 99 -6.19 -11.24 -22.97
C ASP A 99 -5.33 -10.99 -24.20
N CYS A 100 -4.50 -11.98 -24.58
CA CYS A 100 -3.72 -11.94 -25.81
C CYS A 100 -4.60 -11.68 -27.05
N ASN A 101 -5.89 -12.04 -27.00
CA ASN A 101 -6.83 -11.79 -28.08
C ASN A 101 -7.08 -10.30 -28.31
N SER A 102 -7.42 -9.54 -27.27
CA SER A 102 -7.72 -8.10 -27.38
C SER A 102 -6.45 -7.30 -27.68
N ALA A 103 -5.35 -7.63 -26.99
CA ALA A 103 -4.07 -6.97 -27.19
C ALA A 103 -3.53 -7.17 -28.62
N CYS A 104 -3.56 -8.39 -29.14
CA CYS A 104 -3.16 -8.65 -30.52
C CYS A 104 -4.11 -8.04 -31.55
N SER A 105 -5.41 -7.91 -31.22
CA SER A 105 -6.37 -7.24 -32.11
C SER A 105 -5.98 -5.78 -32.34
N GLY A 106 -5.61 -5.05 -31.27
CA GLY A 106 -5.13 -3.67 -31.39
C GLY A 106 -3.82 -3.59 -32.19
N ARG A 107 -2.88 -4.50 -31.91
CA ARG A 107 -1.59 -4.56 -32.61
C ARG A 107 -1.73 -4.80 -34.12
N CYS A 108 -2.64 -5.70 -34.49
CA CYS A 108 -2.79 -6.13 -35.88
C CYS A 108 -3.83 -5.32 -36.67
N GLN A 109 -4.46 -4.31 -36.08
CA GLN A 109 -5.59 -3.58 -36.68
C GLN A 109 -5.27 -2.95 -38.03
N LEU A 110 -4.03 -2.46 -38.23
CA LEU A 110 -3.57 -1.84 -39.49
C LEU A 110 -2.71 -2.78 -40.35
N SER A 111 -2.60 -4.05 -39.96
CA SER A 111 -1.78 -5.01 -40.72
C SER A 111 -2.51 -5.44 -42.00
N SER A 112 -1.84 -5.33 -43.14
CA SER A 112 -2.34 -5.85 -44.42
C SER A 112 -2.54 -7.37 -44.42
N ARG A 113 -1.91 -8.09 -43.47
CA ARG A 113 -2.00 -9.55 -43.31
C ARG A 113 -2.51 -9.92 -41.93
N LEU A 114 -3.75 -9.54 -41.63
CA LEU A 114 -4.38 -9.69 -40.31
C LEU A 114 -4.24 -11.12 -39.73
N ASN A 115 -4.58 -12.16 -40.50
CA ASN A 115 -4.51 -13.55 -40.03
C ASN A 115 -3.08 -13.98 -39.65
N TYR A 116 -2.09 -13.57 -40.44
CA TYR A 116 -0.68 -13.86 -40.16
C TYR A 116 -0.21 -13.10 -38.91
N CYS A 117 -0.51 -11.80 -38.84
CA CYS A 117 -0.18 -10.95 -37.70
C CYS A 117 -0.77 -11.51 -36.40
N MET A 118 -2.06 -11.85 -36.40
CA MET A 118 -2.74 -12.38 -35.22
C MET A 118 -2.12 -13.70 -34.75
N ARG A 119 -1.79 -14.62 -35.67
CA ARG A 119 -1.15 -15.90 -35.32
C ARG A 119 0.24 -15.70 -34.71
N ALA A 120 1.05 -14.83 -35.31
CA ALA A 120 2.39 -14.53 -34.83
C ALA A 120 2.34 -13.82 -33.47
N CYS A 121 1.51 -12.78 -33.35
CA CYS A 121 1.33 -12.01 -32.11
C CYS A 121 0.88 -12.91 -30.96
N LYS A 122 -0.14 -13.76 -31.15
CA LYS A 122 -0.61 -14.68 -30.09
C LYS A 122 0.46 -15.65 -29.63
N THR A 123 1.30 -16.14 -30.55
CA THR A 123 2.43 -17.03 -30.20
C THR A 123 3.47 -16.30 -29.36
N CYS A 124 3.75 -15.04 -29.68
CA CYS A 124 4.68 -14.21 -28.90
C CYS A 124 4.08 -13.82 -27.54
N CYS A 125 2.79 -13.48 -27.52
CA CYS A 125 2.05 -13.16 -26.31
C CYS A 125 2.00 -14.34 -25.34
N ALA A 126 1.72 -15.56 -25.81
CA ALA A 126 1.71 -16.75 -24.97
C ALA A 126 3.07 -17.07 -24.31
N ARG A 127 4.17 -16.65 -24.93
CA ARG A 127 5.53 -16.85 -24.38
C ARG A 127 5.96 -15.74 -23.45
N CYS A 128 5.67 -14.50 -23.83
CA CYS A 128 6.18 -13.32 -23.15
C CYS A 128 5.20 -12.73 -22.15
N SER A 129 3.92 -13.11 -22.22
CA SER A 129 2.82 -12.47 -21.50
C SER A 129 2.92 -10.94 -21.57
N CYS A 130 3.18 -10.41 -22.76
CA CYS A 130 3.29 -8.97 -23.04
C CYS A 130 3.05 -8.73 -24.54
N VAL A 131 2.28 -7.69 -24.88
CA VAL A 131 2.11 -7.18 -26.26
C VAL A 131 2.30 -5.67 -26.20
N PRO A 132 3.20 -5.08 -27.01
CA PRO A 132 3.45 -3.65 -26.93
C PRO A 132 2.26 -2.86 -27.54
N PRO A 133 1.90 -1.70 -26.97
CA PRO A 133 0.77 -0.91 -27.43
C PRO A 133 1.03 -0.31 -28.82
N GLY A 134 -0.04 0.09 -29.49
CA GLY A 134 -0.02 0.58 -30.86
C GLY A 134 0.08 -0.53 -31.90
N THR A 135 0.17 -0.16 -33.17
CA THR A 135 0.15 -1.08 -34.33
C THR A 135 1.54 -1.38 -34.89
N SER A 136 2.54 -0.56 -34.55
CA SER A 136 3.94 -0.76 -34.95
C SER A 136 4.87 -0.10 -33.94
N GLY A 137 6.05 -0.68 -33.71
CA GLY A 137 7.04 -0.13 -32.78
C GLY A 137 6.81 -0.49 -31.31
N ASN A 138 7.27 0.40 -30.42
CA ASN A 138 7.17 0.31 -28.95
C ASN A 138 7.73 -0.98 -28.35
N TYR A 139 8.73 -1.55 -29.01
CA TYR A 139 9.37 -2.80 -28.61
C TYR A 139 10.07 -2.71 -27.25
N ASP A 140 10.47 -1.51 -26.85
CA ASP A 140 11.13 -1.24 -25.56
C ASP A 140 10.21 -1.52 -24.37
N GLN A 141 8.88 -1.44 -24.56
CA GLN A 141 7.91 -1.73 -23.52
C GLN A 141 7.76 -3.24 -23.26
N CYS A 142 8.11 -4.09 -24.22
CA CYS A 142 8.07 -5.55 -24.08
C CYS A 142 9.38 -6.16 -24.61
N PRO A 143 10.48 -6.15 -23.84
CA PRO A 143 11.79 -6.64 -24.29
C PRO A 143 11.77 -8.12 -24.71
N CYS A 144 10.99 -8.96 -24.02
CA CYS A 144 10.78 -10.36 -24.43
C CYS A 144 10.18 -10.47 -25.83
N TYR A 145 9.14 -9.69 -26.14
CA TYR A 145 8.48 -9.68 -27.44
C TYR A 145 9.43 -9.22 -28.55
N ALA A 146 10.29 -8.24 -28.25
CA ALA A 146 11.31 -7.71 -29.16
C ALA A 146 12.47 -8.69 -29.45
N SER A 147 12.88 -9.45 -28.42
CA SER A 147 14.01 -10.38 -28.48
C SER A 147 13.77 -11.63 -29.36
N LEU A 148 12.50 -11.96 -29.62
CA LEU A 148 12.13 -13.14 -30.37
C LEU A 148 12.46 -12.96 -31.87
N THR A 149 13.44 -13.73 -32.34
CA THR A 149 13.88 -13.72 -33.73
C THR A 149 13.63 -15.06 -34.43
N THR A 150 13.56 -15.01 -35.76
CA THR A 150 13.53 -16.19 -36.62
C THR A 150 14.95 -16.70 -36.85
N ARG A 151 15.11 -17.90 -37.45
CA ARG A 151 16.43 -18.41 -37.85
C ARG A 151 17.21 -17.48 -38.78
N SER A 152 16.50 -16.62 -39.51
CA SER A 152 17.08 -15.62 -40.41
C SER A 152 17.33 -14.26 -39.74
N SER A 153 17.52 -14.23 -38.41
CA SER A 153 17.76 -13.04 -37.57
C SER A 153 16.75 -11.89 -37.67
N LYS A 154 15.65 -12.08 -38.41
CA LYS A 154 14.53 -11.13 -38.47
C LYS A 154 13.63 -11.27 -37.26
N LYS A 155 13.03 -10.16 -36.82
CA LYS A 155 12.01 -10.15 -35.75
C LYS A 155 10.89 -11.14 -36.10
N LYS A 156 10.57 -12.03 -35.16
CA LYS A 156 9.53 -13.05 -35.32
C LYS A 156 8.13 -12.47 -35.06
N CYS A 157 8.05 -11.54 -34.12
CA CYS A 157 6.79 -10.95 -33.67
C CYS A 157 6.46 -9.67 -34.46
N PRO A 158 5.18 -9.41 -34.78
CA PRO A 158 4.76 -8.25 -35.56
C PRO A 158 4.85 -6.92 -34.81
#